data_AF-A0A2R6J503-F1
#
_entry.id   AF-A0A2R6J503-F1
#
_cell.length_a   1.000
_cell.length_b   1.000
_cell.length_c   1.000
_cell.angle_alpha   90.00
_cell.angle_beta   90.00
_cell.angle_gamma   90.00
#
_symmetry.space_group_name_H-M   'P 1'
#
loop_
_entity.id
_entity.type
_entity.pdbx_description
1 polymer ?
#
loop_
_entity_poly.entity_id
_entity_poly.type
_entity_poly.pdbx_seq_one_letter_code
_entity_poly.pdbx_strand_id
1 'polypeptide(L)'
;MDERERERERRRLRTLADYQFGRGAGRALFGGENGDVVVRRTSTGRPQQVLADGDRLISYGTDGRFTLGAFAKFVADVDPAIRPGDEVLVVHERGDLLAVGRAELPGGAMRDFGTGMAVKTREGIGDPDGTT
;
A
#
# COMPACT_ATOMS: atom_id res chain seq x y z
N MET A 1 15.04 -19.85 -5.96
CA MET A 1 15.10 -19.18 -4.64
C MET A 1 14.66 -20.19 -3.61
N ASP A 2 15.62 -20.71 -2.86
CA ASP A 2 15.34 -21.62 -1.74
C ASP A 2 14.70 -20.86 -0.55
N GLU A 3 14.26 -21.60 0.46
CA GLU A 3 13.58 -21.03 1.62
C GLU A 3 14.47 -20.05 2.41
N ARG A 4 15.77 -20.34 2.53
CA ARG A 4 16.72 -19.48 3.24
C ARG A 4 16.91 -18.14 2.54
N GLU A 5 16.96 -18.16 1.21
CA GLU A 5 17.08 -16.96 0.39
C GLU A 5 15.81 -16.10 0.47
N ARG A 6 14.63 -16.72 0.47
CA ARG A 6 13.34 -16.03 0.69
C ARG A 6 13.25 -15.39 2.08
N GLU A 7 13.72 -16.09 3.11
CA GLU A 7 13.73 -15.56 4.47
C GLU A 7 14.68 -14.36 4.62
N ARG A 8 15.87 -14.43 4.02
CA ARG A 8 16.81 -13.30 3.97
C ARG A 8 16.22 -12.09 3.24
N GLU A 9 15.57 -12.32 2.10
CA GLU A 9 14.89 -11.26 1.36
C GLU A 9 13.76 -10.63 2.19
N ARG A 10 12.92 -11.44 2.85
CA ARG A 10 11.84 -10.95 3.71
C ARG A 10 12.40 -10.10 4.86
N ARG A 11 13.48 -10.54 5.50
CA ARG A 11 14.18 -9.73 6.52
C ARG A 11 14.63 -8.38 5.96
N ARG A 12 15.24 -8.35 4.78
CA ARG A 12 15.67 -7.12 4.12
C ARG A 12 14.48 -6.19 3.81
N LEU A 13 13.40 -6.73 3.26
CA LEU A 13 12.20 -5.96 2.92
C LEU A 13 11.55 -5.35 4.17
N ARG A 14 11.52 -6.09 5.29
CA ARG A 14 11.07 -5.55 6.59
C ARG A 14 11.92 -4.37 7.04
N THR A 15 13.25 -4.48 6.98
CA THR A 15 14.16 -3.39 7.34
C THR A 15 13.95 -2.16 6.45
N LEU A 16 13.74 -2.36 5.14
CA LEU A 16 13.46 -1.24 4.22
C LEU A 16 12.11 -0.57 4.50
N ALA A 17 11.11 -1.34 4.89
CA ALA A 17 9.80 -0.79 5.27
C ALA A 17 9.89 0.00 6.58
N ASP A 18 10.60 -0.52 7.57
CA ASP A 18 10.87 0.22 8.81
C ASP A 18 11.64 1.52 8.53
N TYR A 19 12.56 1.50 7.57
CA TYR A 19 13.29 2.70 7.15
C TYR A 19 12.38 3.72 6.45
N GLN A 20 11.50 3.27 5.55
CA GLN A 20 10.68 4.18 4.74
C GLN A 20 9.45 4.73 5.48
N PHE A 21 8.82 3.92 6.33
CA PHE A 21 7.55 4.22 6.97
C PHE A 21 7.64 4.32 8.50
N GLY A 22 8.83 4.13 9.07
CA GLY A 22 9.05 4.15 10.51
C GLY A 22 9.00 2.76 11.16
N ARG A 23 9.53 2.69 12.38
CA ARG A 23 9.66 1.45 13.16
C ARG A 23 8.32 0.74 13.30
N GLY A 24 8.28 -0.56 12.99
CA GLY A 24 7.09 -1.40 13.13
C GLY A 24 6.36 -1.62 11.80
N ALA A 25 6.58 -0.77 10.80
CA ALA A 25 5.99 -0.93 9.47
C ALA A 25 6.41 -2.23 8.79
N GLY A 26 7.65 -2.70 8.99
CA GLY A 26 8.10 -3.98 8.47
C GLY A 26 7.27 -5.15 9.01
N ARG A 27 6.96 -5.14 10.31
CA ARG A 27 6.11 -6.16 10.94
C ARG A 27 4.66 -6.03 10.45
N ALA A 28 4.14 -4.82 10.29
CA ALA A 28 2.77 -4.61 9.82
C ALA A 28 2.57 -5.06 8.36
N LEU A 29 3.47 -4.66 7.45
CA LEU A 29 3.35 -4.91 6.01
C LEU A 29 3.73 -6.33 5.60
N PHE A 30 4.66 -6.96 6.32
CA PHE A 30 5.16 -8.30 6.02
C PHE A 30 4.76 -9.32 7.09
N GLY A 31 3.67 -9.04 7.83
CA GLY A 31 3.16 -9.86 8.91
C GLY A 31 4.13 -10.01 10.10
N GLY A 32 3.56 -10.19 11.28
CA GLY A 32 4.24 -10.93 12.35
C GLY A 32 4.29 -12.43 12.02
N GLU A 33 4.36 -13.31 13.02
CA GLU A 33 4.41 -14.77 12.83
C GLU A 33 3.14 -15.35 12.16
N ASN A 34 2.01 -14.62 12.11
CA ASN A 34 0.70 -15.13 11.68
C ASN A 34 0.03 -14.37 10.51
N GLY A 35 0.76 -13.55 9.74
CA GLY A 35 0.17 -12.82 8.60
C GLY A 35 0.50 -13.46 7.26
N ASP A 36 -0.49 -14.01 6.56
CA ASP A 36 -0.35 -14.60 5.21
C ASP A 36 -0.24 -13.51 4.13
N VAL A 37 0.91 -12.84 4.11
CA VAL A 37 1.27 -11.93 3.04
C VAL A 37 2.16 -12.61 2.01
N VAL A 38 1.74 -12.53 0.75
CA VAL A 38 2.43 -13.12 -0.40
C VAL A 38 3.27 -12.06 -1.11
N VAL A 39 4.58 -12.30 -1.21
CA VAL A 39 5.46 -11.46 -2.04
C VAL A 39 5.46 -11.98 -3.48
N ARG A 40 4.77 -11.29 -4.38
CA ARG A 40 4.88 -11.52 -5.83
C ARG A 40 6.19 -10.98 -6.36
N ARG A 41 6.77 -11.73 -7.29
CA ARG A 41 8.06 -11.45 -7.91
C ARG A 41 7.93 -11.41 -9.42
N THR A 42 8.81 -10.67 -10.07
CA THR A 42 8.98 -10.73 -11.53
C THR A 42 9.51 -12.11 -11.95
N SER A 43 9.49 -12.39 -13.25
CA SER A 43 10.14 -13.58 -13.84
C SER A 43 11.63 -13.68 -13.50
N THR A 44 12.30 -12.53 -13.30
CA THR A 44 13.70 -12.44 -12.89
C THR A 44 13.93 -12.63 -11.38
N GLY A 45 12.87 -12.88 -10.61
CA GLY A 45 12.95 -13.12 -9.16
C GLY A 45 12.93 -11.86 -8.30
N ARG A 46 12.84 -10.66 -8.89
CA ARG A 46 12.80 -9.40 -8.15
C ARG A 46 11.45 -9.25 -7.41
N PRO A 47 11.41 -8.86 -6.13
CA PRO A 47 10.18 -8.46 -5.46
C PRO A 47 9.47 -7.35 -6.23
N GLN A 48 8.16 -7.46 -6.38
CA GLN A 48 7.35 -6.47 -7.10
C GLN A 48 6.15 -6.02 -6.27
N GLN A 49 5.46 -6.95 -5.61
CA GLN A 49 4.24 -6.64 -4.87
C GLN A 49 4.15 -7.49 -3.61
N VAL A 50 3.55 -6.93 -2.56
CA VAL A 50 3.12 -7.67 -1.38
C VAL A 50 1.60 -7.69 -1.40
N LEU A 51 1.01 -8.86 -1.18
CA LEU A 51 -0.42 -9.06 -1.22
C LEU A 51 -0.92 -9.65 0.09
N ALA A 52 -2.04 -9.17 0.62
CA ALA A 52 -2.80 -9.81 1.70
C ALA A 52 -4.18 -10.18 1.17
N ASP A 53 -4.67 -11.38 1.50
CA ASP A 53 -5.98 -11.87 1.07
C ASP A 53 -6.22 -11.78 -0.45
N GLY A 54 -5.14 -11.88 -1.24
CA GLY A 54 -5.18 -11.75 -2.70
C GLY A 54 -5.15 -10.31 -3.22
N ASP A 55 -5.27 -9.32 -2.34
CA ASP A 55 -5.20 -7.90 -2.67
C ASP A 55 -3.80 -7.35 -2.50
N ARG A 56 -3.40 -6.47 -3.42
CA ARG A 56 -2.13 -5.76 -3.30
C ARG A 56 -2.16 -4.86 -2.06
N LEU A 57 -1.17 -4.96 -1.18
CA LEU A 57 -0.96 -4.01 -0.08
C LEU A 57 0.01 -2.91 -0.49
N ILE A 58 1.18 -3.31 -0.98
CA ILE A 58 2.26 -2.40 -1.39
C ILE A 58 2.92 -2.88 -2.68
N SER A 59 3.46 -1.93 -3.44
CA SER A 59 4.35 -2.22 -4.56
C SER A 59 5.80 -1.94 -4.16
N TYR A 60 6.75 -2.68 -4.71
CA TYR A 60 8.18 -2.45 -4.56
C TYR A 60 8.76 -2.02 -5.91
N GLY A 61 9.12 -0.74 -6.00
CA GLY A 61 9.54 -0.06 -7.22
C GLY A 61 10.92 -0.49 -7.70
N THR A 62 11.25 -0.10 -8.94
CA THR A 62 12.57 -0.35 -9.52
C THR A 62 13.70 0.36 -8.79
N ASP A 63 13.36 1.48 -8.15
CA ASP A 63 14.16 2.34 -7.28
C ASP A 63 14.43 1.75 -5.88
N GLY A 64 13.85 0.59 -5.55
CA GLY A 64 13.99 -0.03 -4.24
C GLY A 64 13.14 0.61 -3.15
N ARG A 65 12.09 1.35 -3.52
CA ARG A 65 11.14 1.95 -2.58
C ARG A 65 9.80 1.24 -2.60
N PHE A 66 9.15 1.20 -1.45
CA PHE A 66 7.76 0.78 -1.35
C PHE A 66 6.81 1.92 -1.71
N THR A 67 5.63 1.58 -2.21
CA THR A 67 4.54 2.52 -2.44
C THR A 67 3.26 1.94 -1.86
N LEU A 68 2.60 2.71 -0.98
CA LEU A 68 1.24 2.44 -0.50
C LEU A 68 0.22 3.14 -1.39
N GLY A 69 -1.01 2.65 -1.37
CA GLY A 69 -2.13 3.34 -1.98
C GLY A 69 -3.48 2.80 -1.55
N ALA A 70 -4.51 3.64 -1.66
CA ALA A 70 -5.90 3.24 -1.48
C ALA A 70 -6.42 2.55 -2.75
N PHE A 71 -7.25 1.51 -2.58
CA PHE A 71 -7.82 0.75 -3.69
C PHE A 71 -9.24 1.19 -4.00
N ALA A 72 -9.61 1.17 -5.29
CA ALA A 72 -10.91 1.62 -5.78
C ALA A 72 -12.09 0.88 -5.13
N LYS A 73 -11.94 -0.43 -4.89
CA LYS A 73 -12.98 -1.25 -4.23
C LYS A 73 -13.37 -0.82 -2.81
N PHE A 74 -12.55 0.01 -2.16
CA PHE A 74 -12.82 0.55 -0.83
C PHE A 74 -13.30 2.01 -0.88
N VAL A 75 -13.37 2.62 -2.07
CA VAL A 75 -13.86 3.99 -2.24
C VAL A 75 -15.38 3.97 -2.19
N ALA A 76 -15.95 4.45 -1.08
CA ALA A 76 -17.40 4.59 -0.93
C ALA A 76 -17.93 5.83 -1.67
N ASP A 77 -17.18 6.94 -1.65
CA ASP A 77 -17.53 8.19 -2.30
C ASP A 77 -16.30 8.96 -2.80
N VAL A 78 -16.48 9.77 -3.84
CA VAL A 78 -15.41 10.52 -4.50
C VAL A 78 -15.99 11.67 -5.34
N ASP A 79 -15.28 12.79 -5.41
CA ASP A 79 -15.62 13.89 -6.31
C ASP A 79 -15.44 13.43 -7.78
N PRO A 80 -16.52 13.44 -8.61
CA PRO A 80 -16.44 13.00 -10.01
C PRO A 80 -15.52 13.86 -10.87
N ALA A 81 -15.15 15.07 -10.44
CA ALA A 81 -14.25 15.95 -11.16
C ALA A 81 -12.77 15.54 -11.05
N ILE A 82 -12.41 14.67 -10.09
CA ILE A 82 -11.03 14.22 -9.88
C ILE A 82 -10.48 13.54 -11.13
N ARG A 83 -9.29 13.96 -11.53
CA ARG A 83 -8.54 13.41 -12.67
C ARG A 83 -7.30 12.64 -12.18
N PRO A 84 -6.80 11.67 -12.97
CA PRO A 84 -5.51 11.06 -12.71
C PRO A 84 -4.42 12.14 -12.61
N GLY A 85 -3.61 12.06 -11.57
CA GLY A 85 -2.56 13.02 -11.27
C GLY A 85 -2.95 14.11 -10.28
N ASP A 86 -4.25 14.30 -9.98
CA ASP A 86 -4.69 15.28 -8.99
C ASP A 86 -4.24 14.89 -7.58
N GLU A 87 -3.90 15.89 -6.75
CA GLU A 87 -3.66 15.66 -5.33
C GLU A 87 -5.00 15.53 -4.62
N VAL A 88 -5.13 14.50 -3.79
CA VAL A 88 -6.38 14.12 -3.14
C VAL A 88 -6.16 13.77 -1.67
N LEU A 89 -7.24 13.94 -0.90
CA LEU A 89 -7.33 13.51 0.50
C LEU A 89 -8.09 12.18 0.56
N VAL A 90 -7.57 11.23 1.31
CA VAL A 90 -8.28 9.99 1.65
C VAL A 90 -8.85 10.19 3.05
N VAL A 91 -10.16 10.16 3.17
CA VAL A 91 -10.88 10.40 4.42
C VAL A 91 -11.73 9.18 4.77
N HIS A 92 -11.90 8.92 6.06
CA HIS A 92 -12.92 8.01 6.56
C HIS A 92 -14.31 8.64 6.36
N GLU A 93 -15.35 7.82 6.23
CA GLU A 93 -16.75 8.29 6.12
C GLU A 93 -17.23 9.13 7.32
N ARG A 94 -16.48 9.07 8.44
CA ARG A 94 -16.70 9.88 9.65
C ARG A 94 -16.10 11.30 9.57
N GLY A 95 -15.35 11.59 8.50
CA GLY A 95 -14.67 12.86 8.28
C GLY A 95 -13.19 12.88 8.68
N ASP A 96 -12.67 11.79 9.26
CA ASP A 96 -11.27 11.72 9.70
C ASP A 96 -10.31 11.62 8.50
N LEU A 97 -9.29 12.46 8.44
CA LEU A 97 -8.25 12.37 7.41
C LEU A 97 -7.37 11.15 7.68
N LEU A 98 -7.29 10.25 6.69
CA LEU A 98 -6.47 9.05 6.76
C LEU A 98 -5.13 9.22 6.04
N ALA A 99 -5.13 9.90 4.89
CA ALA A 99 -3.93 10.06 4.09
C ALA A 99 -4.05 11.18 3.05
N VAL A 100 -2.91 11.58 2.50
CA VAL A 100 -2.81 12.43 1.31
C VAL A 100 -2.04 11.71 0.19
N GLY A 101 -2.45 11.93 -1.04
CA GLY A 101 -1.85 11.24 -2.18
C GLY A 101 -2.25 11.80 -3.52
N ARG A 102 -1.91 11.04 -4.56
CA ARG A 102 -2.22 11.36 -5.95
C ARG A 102 -3.24 10.38 -6.51
N ALA A 103 -4.26 10.89 -7.18
CA ALA A 103 -5.23 10.08 -7.89
C ALA A 103 -4.54 9.29 -9.03
N GLU A 104 -4.77 7.98 -9.07
CA GLU A 104 -4.32 7.08 -10.14
C GLU A 104 -5.46 6.77 -11.13
N LEU A 105 -6.71 6.99 -10.71
CA LEU A 105 -7.92 6.81 -11.52
C LEU A 105 -8.74 8.11 -11.54
N PRO A 106 -9.58 8.36 -12.58
CA PRO A 106 -10.58 9.41 -12.53
C PRO A 106 -11.69 9.07 -11.53
N GLY A 107 -12.37 10.09 -10.98
CA GLY A 107 -13.39 9.92 -9.93
C GLY A 107 -14.47 8.89 -10.27
N GLY A 108 -15.05 8.95 -11.49
CA GLY A 108 -16.02 7.94 -11.94
C GLY A 108 -15.49 6.50 -11.88
N ALA A 109 -14.24 6.29 -12.32
CA ALA A 109 -13.64 4.95 -12.28
C ALA A 109 -13.28 4.51 -10.85
N MET A 110 -12.93 5.43 -9.94
CA MET A 110 -12.72 5.07 -8.53
C MET A 110 -13.98 4.50 -7.89
N ARG A 111 -15.16 5.03 -8.27
CA ARG A 111 -16.47 4.56 -7.79
C ARG A 111 -16.92 3.26 -8.45
N ASP A 112 -16.70 3.16 -9.76
CA ASP A 112 -17.27 2.07 -10.57
C ASP A 112 -16.37 0.81 -10.59
N PHE A 113 -15.06 0.94 -10.34
CA PHE A 113 -14.13 -0.18 -10.45
C PHE A 113 -13.94 -0.88 -9.10
N GLY A 114 -14.28 -2.17 -9.04
CA GLY A 114 -13.99 -3.05 -7.91
C GLY A 114 -12.54 -3.52 -7.80
N THR A 115 -11.61 -2.96 -8.59
CA THR A 115 -10.18 -3.35 -8.60
C THR A 115 -9.28 -2.17 -8.97
N GLY A 116 -8.00 -2.25 -8.62
CA GLY A 116 -7.00 -1.22 -8.97
C GLY A 116 -6.75 -0.20 -7.86
N MET A 117 -5.60 0.49 -7.97
CA MET A 117 -5.23 1.57 -7.05
C MET A 117 -5.97 2.84 -7.46
N ALA A 118 -6.74 3.40 -6.54
CA ALA A 118 -7.43 4.67 -6.73
C ALA A 118 -6.51 5.85 -6.41
N VAL A 119 -5.74 5.73 -5.31
CA VAL A 119 -4.85 6.80 -4.85
C VAL A 119 -3.50 6.21 -4.49
N LYS A 120 -2.43 6.77 -5.04
CA LYS A 120 -1.07 6.51 -4.58
C LYS A 120 -0.78 7.42 -3.39
N THR A 121 -0.66 6.84 -2.20
CA THR A 121 -0.45 7.58 -0.96
C THR A 121 0.97 8.09 -0.87
N ARG A 122 1.14 9.39 -0.57
CA ARG A 122 2.44 10.00 -0.26
C ARG A 122 2.70 9.95 1.24
N GLU A 123 1.68 10.26 2.03
CA GLU A 123 1.77 10.35 3.49
C GLU A 123 0.43 9.91 4.10
N GLY A 124 0.51 9.05 5.11
CA GLY A 124 -0.64 8.62 5.91
C GLY A 124 -0.57 9.30 7.27
N ILE A 125 -1.73 9.58 7.85
CA ILE A 125 -1.82 9.98 9.25
C ILE A 125 -1.67 8.70 10.08
N GLY A 126 -0.76 8.72 11.07
CA GLY A 126 -0.67 7.64 12.05
C GLY A 126 -1.95 7.54 12.88
N ASP A 127 -2.08 6.49 13.68
CA ASP A 127 -3.25 6.30 14.54
C ASP A 127 -3.49 7.55 15.41
N PRO A 128 -4.63 8.26 15.28
CA PRO A 128 -4.87 9.51 16.03
C PRO A 128 -4.88 9.28 17.55
N ASP A 129 -5.11 8.05 17.99
CA ASP A 129 -5.14 7.64 19.40
C ASP A 129 -3.79 7.12 19.94
N GLY A 130 -2.71 7.15 19.14
CA GLY A 130 -1.34 7.01 19.64
C GLY A 130 -1.08 5.78 20.52
N THR A 131 -1.42 4.58 20.07
CA THR A 131 -0.88 3.34 20.67
C THR A 131 0.07 2.68 19.68
N THR A 132 1.34 3.08 19.73
CA THR A 132 2.47 2.37 19.11
C THR A 132 3.32 1.73 20.20
#